data_AF-H1SCF5-F1
#
_entry.id   AF-H1SCF5-F1
#
_cell.length_a   1.000
_cell.length_b   1.000
_cell.length_c   1.000
_cell.angle_alpha   90.00
_cell.angle_beta   90.00
_cell.angle_gamma   90.00
#
_symmetry.space_group_name_H-M   'P 1'
#
loop_
_entity.id
_entity.type
_entity.pdbx_description
1 polymer ?
#
loop_
_entity_poly.entity_id
_entity_poly.type
_entity_poly.pdbx_seq_one_letter_code
_entity_poly.pdbx_strand_id
1 'polypeptide(L)'
;MRLAKGNEQDRGRDARLPASSHPGNLLEFLAWVGAKPRTFADTMEAWRTSCPRLSAWEDATTAGLVGMTSQPGVPRAQAIVELTAKGRAALRLARPPAVPPAPDLPKH
;
A
#
# COMPACT_ATOMS: atom_id res chain seq x y z
N MET A 1 10.37 26.07 10.41
CA MET A 1 11.16 24.87 10.06
C MET A 1 10.41 23.62 10.51
N ARG A 2 9.93 22.78 9.58
CA ARG A 2 9.32 21.48 9.92
C ARG A 2 10.44 20.44 9.97
N LEU A 3 10.58 19.80 11.12
CA LEU A 3 11.49 18.68 11.37
C LEU A 3 11.14 17.53 10.42
N ALA A 4 12.05 17.23 9.50
CA ALA A 4 12.07 15.98 8.78
C ALA A 4 12.38 14.88 9.80
N LYS A 5 11.41 13.99 10.07
CA LYS A 5 11.69 12.74 10.78
C LYS A 5 12.50 11.86 9.84
N GLY A 6 13.80 11.80 10.10
CA GLY A 6 14.73 10.90 9.43
C GLY A 6 14.31 9.46 9.69
N ASN A 7 14.05 8.72 8.62
CA ASN A 7 14.03 7.27 8.67
C ASN A 7 15.30 6.80 7.95
N GLU A 8 16.33 6.59 8.77
CA GLU A 8 17.59 5.94 8.45
C GLU A 8 17.28 4.58 7.81
N GLN A 9 17.69 4.49 6.55
CA GLN A 9 17.45 3.37 5.66
C GLN A 9 18.48 2.29 5.98
N ASP A 10 18.05 1.24 6.66
CA ASP A 10 18.85 0.02 6.70
C ASP A 10 18.78 -0.70 5.34
N ARG A 11 19.98 -1.13 4.92
CA ARG A 11 20.37 -1.40 3.55
C ARG A 11 20.06 -2.83 3.16
N GLY A 12 19.47 -2.98 1.97
CA GLY A 12 19.78 -4.05 1.04
C GLY A 12 19.62 -5.49 1.52
N ARG A 13 18.46 -6.08 1.24
CA ARG A 13 18.32 -7.38 0.55
C ARG A 13 16.85 -7.64 0.22
N ASP A 14 16.66 -8.27 -0.93
CA ASP A 14 15.42 -8.80 -1.48
C ASP A 14 14.39 -7.81 -2.01
N ALA A 15 14.58 -7.46 -3.28
CA ALA A 15 13.53 -7.02 -4.20
C ALA A 15 12.57 -8.17 -4.60
N ARG A 16 12.55 -9.28 -3.85
CA ARG A 16 11.51 -10.31 -3.99
C ARG A 16 10.28 -9.83 -3.25
N LEU A 17 9.16 -9.82 -3.96
CA LEU A 17 7.85 -9.56 -3.36
C LEU A 17 7.62 -10.56 -2.21
N PRO A 18 7.06 -10.12 -1.07
CA PRO A 18 6.74 -11.01 0.04
C PRO A 18 5.84 -12.18 -0.40
N ALA A 19 6.07 -13.35 0.19
CA ALA A 19 5.56 -14.64 -0.28
C ALA A 19 4.12 -14.97 0.16
N SER A 20 3.49 -14.13 1.00
CA SER A 20 2.19 -14.41 1.62
C SER A 20 1.00 -14.14 0.70
N SER A 21 1.18 -13.30 -0.33
CA SER A 21 0.18 -13.01 -1.36
C SER A 21 0.56 -13.60 -2.70
N HIS A 22 -0.46 -13.92 -3.51
CA HIS A 22 -0.26 -14.02 -4.94
C HIS A 22 0.37 -12.71 -5.44
N PRO A 23 1.51 -12.75 -6.16
CA PRO A 23 2.21 -11.55 -6.62
C PRO A 23 1.33 -10.56 -7.40
N GLY A 24 0.29 -11.06 -8.09
CA GLY A 24 -0.73 -10.24 -8.74
C GLY A 24 -1.49 -9.33 -7.78
N ASN A 25 -1.99 -9.86 -6.66
CA ASN A 25 -2.78 -9.09 -5.68
C ASN A 25 -1.97 -7.95 -5.05
N LEU A 26 -0.68 -8.19 -4.78
CA LEU A 26 0.21 -7.18 -4.23
C LEU A 26 0.47 -6.06 -5.24
N LEU A 27 0.75 -6.39 -6.50
CA LEU A 27 0.98 -5.38 -7.53
C LEU A 27 -0.29 -4.58 -7.84
N GLU A 28 -1.46 -5.23 -7.86
CA GLU A 28 -2.74 -4.55 -7.97
C GLU A 28 -2.98 -3.59 -6.80
N PHE A 29 -2.66 -4.01 -5.58
CA PHE A 29 -2.76 -3.15 -4.40
C PHE A 29 -1.87 -1.90 -4.54
N LEU A 30 -0.60 -2.09 -4.91
CA LEU A 30 0.33 -0.97 -5.07
C LEU A 30 -0.11 -0.03 -6.21
N ALA A 31 -0.60 -0.56 -7.32
CA ALA A 31 -1.13 0.24 -8.41
C ALA A 31 -2.36 1.05 -7.97
N TRP A 32 -3.26 0.44 -7.20
CA TRP A 32 -4.46 1.09 -6.68
C TRP A 32 -4.15 2.23 -5.69
N VAL A 33 -3.20 2.02 -4.77
CA VAL A 33 -2.71 3.07 -3.85
C VAL A 33 -1.94 4.15 -4.63
N GLY A 34 -1.16 3.76 -5.64
CA GLY A 34 -0.37 4.69 -6.45
C GLY A 34 -1.19 5.59 -7.37
N ALA A 35 -2.43 5.21 -7.71
CA ALA A 35 -3.29 5.97 -8.61
C ALA A 35 -3.83 7.26 -7.98
N LYS A 36 -4.11 7.26 -6.67
CA LYS A 36 -4.54 8.45 -5.93
C LYS A 36 -4.30 8.28 -4.42
N PRO A 37 -4.05 9.37 -3.67
CA PRO A 37 -4.06 9.30 -2.20
C PRO A 37 -5.38 8.70 -1.70
N ARG A 38 -5.29 7.76 -0.74
CA ARG A 38 -6.44 7.07 -0.14
C ARG A 38 -6.38 7.15 1.36
N THR A 39 -7.53 7.14 2.02
CA THR A 39 -7.55 7.01 3.48
C THR A 39 -7.36 5.55 3.89
N PHE A 40 -6.96 5.32 5.14
CA PHE A 40 -6.92 4.00 5.73
C PHE A 40 -8.30 3.34 5.71
N ALA A 41 -9.37 4.08 6.00
CA ALA A 41 -10.74 3.57 5.93
C ALA A 41 -11.06 3.03 4.53
N ASP A 42 -10.86 3.83 3.49
CA ASP A 42 -11.08 3.39 2.10
C ASP A 42 -10.26 2.15 1.76
N THR A 43 -9.03 2.10 2.27
CA THR A 43 -8.11 0.99 2.04
C THR A 43 -8.59 -0.29 2.70
N MET A 44 -9.01 -0.23 3.97
CA MET A 44 -9.53 -1.40 4.67
C MET A 44 -10.85 -1.87 4.07
N GLU A 45 -11.73 -0.96 3.67
CA GLU A 45 -13.00 -1.28 3.03
C GLU A 45 -12.79 -2.02 1.71
N ALA A 46 -11.85 -1.53 0.89
CA ALA A 46 -11.52 -2.06 -0.42
C ALA A 46 -10.72 -3.39 -0.38
N TRP A 47 -9.80 -3.55 0.56
CA TRP A 47 -8.81 -4.65 0.54
C TRP A 47 -8.91 -5.63 1.70
N ARG A 48 -9.42 -5.23 2.87
CA ARG A 48 -9.50 -6.12 4.05
C ARG A 48 -10.67 -7.08 4.00
N THR A 49 -11.75 -6.72 3.31
CA THR A 49 -13.01 -7.47 3.27
C THR A 49 -12.99 -8.58 2.20
N SER A 50 -12.07 -8.51 1.24
CA SER A 50 -11.89 -9.52 0.19
C SER A 50 -10.81 -10.52 0.60
N CYS A 51 -11.18 -11.72 1.07
CA CYS A 51 -10.24 -12.81 1.36
C CYS A 51 -9.94 -13.59 0.06
N PRO A 52 -9.14 -13.01 -0.84
CA PRO A 52 -7.72 -13.39 -0.91
C PRO A 52 -6.76 -12.19 -1.01
N ARG A 53 -7.26 -10.97 -0.80
CA ARG A 53 -6.55 -9.69 -0.90
C ARG A 53 -6.09 -9.14 0.45
N LEU A 54 -6.53 -9.75 1.56
CA LEU A 54 -6.06 -9.43 2.91
C LEU A 54 -4.53 -9.49 3.01
N SER A 55 -3.92 -10.53 2.42
CA SER A 55 -2.48 -10.71 2.43
C SER A 55 -1.73 -9.60 1.70
N ALA A 56 -2.33 -8.96 0.68
CA ALA A 56 -1.65 -7.93 -0.11
C ALA A 56 -1.38 -6.65 0.71
N TRP A 57 -2.31 -6.26 1.58
CA TRP A 57 -2.13 -5.14 2.50
C TRP A 57 -1.03 -5.45 3.54
N GLU A 58 -1.10 -6.64 4.14
CA GLU A 58 -0.15 -7.09 5.17
C GLU A 58 1.27 -7.19 4.60
N ASP A 59 1.38 -7.74 3.40
CA ASP A 59 2.62 -7.85 2.64
C ASP A 59 3.20 -6.49 2.28
N ALA A 60 2.37 -5.58 1.75
CA ALA A 60 2.83 -4.25 1.40
C ALA A 60 3.31 -3.46 2.63
N THR A 61 2.62 -3.61 3.75
CA THR A 61 2.98 -2.95 5.01
C THR A 61 4.25 -3.56 5.60
N THR A 62 4.32 -4.90 5.68
CA THR A 62 5.48 -5.63 6.22
C THR A 62 6.73 -5.42 5.36
N ALA A 63 6.59 -5.39 4.04
CA ALA A 63 7.69 -5.12 3.12
C ALA A 63 8.05 -3.62 3.01
N GLY A 64 7.34 -2.72 3.70
CA GLY A 64 7.59 -1.27 3.65
C GLY A 64 7.33 -0.64 2.28
N LEU A 65 6.41 -1.20 1.50
CA LEU A 65 6.02 -0.72 0.18
C LEU A 65 4.99 0.41 0.28
N VAL A 66 4.22 0.46 1.36
CA VAL A 66 3.29 1.54 1.69
C VAL A 66 3.64 2.18 3.02
N GLY A 67 3.31 3.46 3.15
CA GLY A 67 3.38 4.23 4.38
C GLY A 67 2.02 4.81 4.73
N MET A 68 1.84 5.16 6.01
CA MET A 68 0.66 5.85 6.51
C MET A 68 1.08 7.18 7.14
N THR A 69 0.49 8.27 6.66
CA THR A 69 0.67 9.60 7.26
C THR A 69 -0.61 10.01 7.97
N SER A 70 -0.54 10.21 9.29
CA SER A 70 -1.63 10.74 10.09
C SER A 70 -1.29 12.12 10.67
N GLN A 71 -2.31 12.94 10.88
CA GLN A 71 -2.17 14.21 11.58
C GLN A 71 -2.49 14.04 13.07
N PRO A 72 -1.84 14.78 13.98
CA PRO A 72 -2.22 14.77 15.40
C PRO A 72 -3.69 15.14 15.59
N GLY A 73 -4.40 14.38 16.43
CA GLY A 73 -5.83 14.60 16.69
C GLY A 73 -6.78 14.07 15.59
N VAL A 74 -6.26 13.56 14.48
CA VAL A 74 -7.07 12.97 13.41
C VAL A 74 -7.19 11.46 13.60
N PRO A 75 -8.41 10.87 13.50
CA PRO A 75 -8.60 9.44 13.62
C PRO A 75 -7.76 8.63 12.64
N ARG A 76 -7.30 7.45 13.05
CA ARG A 76 -6.51 6.54 12.20
C ARG A 76 -7.21 6.20 10.87
N ALA A 77 -8.54 6.13 10.88
CA ALA A 77 -9.37 5.94 9.69
C ALA A 77 -9.06 6.96 8.56
N GLN A 78 -8.68 8.18 8.92
CA GLN A 78 -8.38 9.26 7.99
C GLN A 78 -6.87 9.39 7.68
N ALA A 79 -6.03 8.50 8.20
CA ALA A 79 -4.62 8.47 7.84
C ALA A 79 -4.49 8.20 6.34
N ILE A 80 -3.62 8.95 5.65
CA ILE A 80 -3.41 8.80 4.21
C ILE A 80 -2.43 7.65 3.97
N VAL A 81 -2.83 6.69 3.15
CA VAL A 81 -2.02 5.58 2.68
C VAL A 81 -1.38 5.97 1.36
N GLU A 82 -0.05 5.88 1.29
CA GLU A 82 0.72 6.25 0.11
C GLU A 82 1.83 5.24 -0.18
N LEU A 83 2.27 5.16 -1.44
CA LEU A 83 3.44 4.36 -1.78
C LEU A 83 4.72 4.98 -1.18
N THR A 84 5.58 4.14 -0.65
CA THR A 84 6.96 4.54 -0.35
C THR A 84 7.79 4.61 -1.64
N ALA A 85 9.02 5.11 -1.56
CA ALA A 85 9.97 5.03 -2.68
C ALA A 85 10.19 3.57 -3.13
N LYS A 86 10.25 2.63 -2.17
CA LYS A 86 10.38 1.19 -2.42
C LYS A 86 9.13 0.63 -3.13
N GLY A 87 7.93 1.01 -2.69
CA GLY A 87 6.68 0.60 -3.33
C GLY A 87 6.57 1.07 -4.79
N ARG A 88 6.94 2.33 -5.05
CA ARG A 88 6.99 2.86 -6.43
C ARG A 88 8.00 2.12 -7.31
N ALA A 89 9.18 1.78 -6.77
CA ALA A 89 10.19 1.03 -7.51
C ALA A 89 9.71 -0.39 -7.83
N ALA A 90 9.10 -1.09 -6.86
CA ALA A 90 8.52 -2.42 -7.06
C ALA A 90 7.45 -2.41 -8.15
N LEU A 91 6.55 -1.42 -8.12
CA LEU A 91 5.51 -1.26 -9.14
C LEU A 91 6.09 -1.03 -10.55
N ARG A 92 7.13 -0.19 -10.67
CA ARG A 92 7.78 0.09 -11.96
C ARG A 92 8.47 -1.14 -12.54
N LEU A 93 9.17 -1.91 -11.70
CA LEU A 93 9.91 -3.10 -12.12
C LEU A 93 8.99 -4.23 -12.59
N ALA A 94 7.80 -4.33 -12.01
CA ALA A 94 6.86 -5.39 -12.35
C ALA A 94 6.07 -5.15 -13.64
N ARG A 95 6.07 -3.91 -14.19
CA ARG A 95 5.17 -3.44 -15.25
C ARG A 95 3.71 -3.79 -14.94
N PRO A 96 2.95 -2.88 -14.32
CA PRO A 96 1.60 -3.22 -13.89
C PRO A 96 0.68 -3.43 -15.10
N PRO A 97 -0.37 -4.25 -14.99
CA PRO A 97 -1.54 -4.07 -15.84
C PRO A 97 -2.07 -2.64 -15.69
N ALA A 98 -2.65 -2.08 -16.75
CA ALA A 98 -3.34 -0.79 -16.67
C ALA A 98 -4.31 -0.82 -15.48
N VAL A 99 -4.19 0.17 -14.58
CA VAL A 99 -4.91 0.37 -13.31
C VAL A 99 -5.90 -0.75 -12.98
N PRO A 100 -5.66 -1.59 -11.96
CA PRO A 100 -6.59 -2.66 -11.62
C PRO A 100 -7.97 -2.07 -11.35
N PRO A 101 -9.06 -2.74 -11.81
CA PRO A 101 -10.40 -2.30 -11.46
C PRO A 101 -10.47 -2.18 -9.96
N ALA A 102 -11.00 -1.05 -9.47
CA ALA A 102 -11.23 -0.87 -8.05
C ALA A 102 -11.97 -2.12 -7.53
N PRO A 103 -11.62 -2.64 -6.35
CA PRO A 103 -12.38 -3.74 -5.78
C PRO A 103 -13.84 -3.33 -5.73
N ASP A 104 -14.71 -4.26 -6.12
CA ASP A 104 -16.16 -4.07 -6.13
C ASP A 104 -16.60 -3.88 -4.67
N LEU A 105 -16.62 -2.61 -4.24
CA LEU A 105 -17.01 -2.20 -2.91
C LEU A 105 -18.51 -2.51 -2.78
N PRO A 106 -18.92 -3.39 -1.84
CA PRO A 106 -20.33 -3.58 -1.58
C PRO A 106 -20.94 -2.25 -1.10
N LYS A 107 -21.90 -1.73 -1.85
CA LYS A 107 -22.68 -0.53 -1.48
C LYS A 107 -23.67 -0.89 -0.36
N HIS A 108 -23.25 -0.94 0.90
CA HIS A 108 -24.18 -1.13 2.01
C HIS A 108 -23.91 -0.18 3.17
#